data_AF-A0A5C8VEW7-F1
#
_entry.id   AF-A0A5C8VEW7-F1
#
_cell.length_a   1.000
_cell.length_b   1.000
_cell.length_c   1.000
_cell.angle_alpha   90.00
_cell.angle_beta   90.00
_cell.angle_gamma   90.00
#
_symmetry.space_group_name_H-M   'P 1'
#
loop_
_entity.id
_entity.type
_entity.pdbx_description
1 polymer ?
#
loop_
_entity_poly.entity_id
_entity_poly.type
_entity_poly.pdbx_seq_one_letter_code
_entity_poly.pdbx_strand_id
1 'polypeptide(L)' 'MPYDTSWSIKLRKTYDQNDVGSTDDVNEMAEACLKANELVKVYGTPEMQAIMRVLLFQIGQEIAREQAESQKKRNGE' A
#
# COMPACT_ATOMS: atom_id res chain seq x y z
N MET A 1 -9.47 -30.11 6.40
CA MET A 1 -8.07 -29.77 6.71
C MET A 1 -8.07 -28.48 7.52
N PRO A 2 -7.49 -28.43 8.73
CA PRO A 2 -7.43 -27.19 9.48
C PRO A 2 -6.32 -26.32 8.87
N TYR A 3 -6.69 -25.15 8.37
CA TYR A 3 -5.71 -24.17 7.90
C TYR A 3 -4.91 -23.69 9.11
N ASP A 4 -3.60 -23.95 9.08
CA ASP A 4 -2.65 -23.46 10.08
C ASP A 4 -2.61 -21.92 10.01
N THR A 5 -3.30 -21.27 10.95
CA THR A 5 -3.34 -19.82 11.09
C THR A 5 -2.03 -19.25 11.65
N SER A 6 -1.04 -20.09 11.95
CA SER A 6 0.31 -19.65 12.36
C SER A 6 0.95 -18.76 11.30
N TRP A 7 0.75 -19.05 10.01
CA TRP A 7 1.28 -18.23 8.92
C TRP A 7 0.64 -16.84 8.86
N SER A 8 -0.69 -16.75 9.04
CA SER A 8 -1.41 -15.47 9.04
C SER A 8 -1.13 -14.62 10.29
N ILE A 9 -0.81 -15.25 11.43
CA ILE A 9 -0.33 -14.55 12.63
C ILE A 9 1.09 -14.02 12.43
N LYS A 10 1.97 -14.78 11.75
CA LYS A 10 3.35 -14.36 11.45
C LYS A 10 3.39 -13.21 10.46
N LEU A 11 2.55 -13.25 9.42
CA LEU A 11 2.41 -12.16 8.46
C LEU A 11 1.89 -10.87 9.14
N ARG A 12 0.92 -10.99 10.05
CA ARG A 12 0.43 -9.83 10.81
C ARG A 12 1.52 -9.20 11.70
N LYS A 13 2.33 -10.02 12.39
CA LYS A 13 3.43 -9.52 13.24
C LYS A 13 4.55 -8.85 12.45
N THR A 14 4.89 -9.37 11.27
CA THR A 14 5.93 -8.75 10.43
C THR A 14 5.50 -7.42 9.80
N TYR A 15 4.19 -7.22 9.61
CA TYR A 15 3.64 -5.94 9.15
C TYR A 15 3.54 -4.92 10.29
N ASP A 16 3.14 -5.36 11.49
CA ASP A 16 3.02 -4.52 12.70
C ASP A 16 4.38 -4.03 13.23
N GLN A 17 5.46 -4.78 12.99
CA GLN A 17 6.79 -4.45 13.49
C GLN A 17 7.55 -3.41 12.66
N ASN A 18 6.99 -2.93 11.54
CA ASN A 18 7.51 -1.81 10.76
C ASN A 18 6.71 -0.50 11.01
N ASP A 19 5.92 -0.43 12.08
CA ASP A 19 5.18 0.78 12.43
C ASP A 19 6.10 1.87 13.01
N VAL A 20 6.64 2.70 12.12
CA VAL A 20 6.59 4.17 12.22
C VAL A 20 6.51 4.68 10.78
N GLY A 21 5.32 4.67 10.19
CA GLY A 21 5.09 5.15 8.83
C GLY A 21 5.53 6.61 8.67
N SER A 22 6.75 6.80 8.16
CA SER A 22 7.13 8.08 7.59
C SER A 22 6.31 8.26 6.31
N THR A 23 6.01 9.48 5.93
CA THR A 23 5.46 9.78 4.58
C THR A 23 6.28 9.13 3.47
N ASP A 24 7.54 8.84 3.75
CA ASP A 24 8.47 8.17 2.85
C ASP A 24 8.08 6.71 2.57
N ASP A 25 7.53 5.97 3.54
CA ASP A 25 7.21 4.54 3.38
C ASP A 25 6.02 4.32 2.43
N VAL A 26 4.98 5.15 2.56
CA VAL A 26 3.81 5.10 1.65
C VAL A 26 4.21 5.58 0.26
N ASN A 27 5.14 6.53 0.16
CA ASN A 27 5.62 7.03 -1.12
C ASN A 27 6.51 5.99 -1.83
N GLU A 28 7.37 5.28 -1.11
CA GLU A 28 8.14 4.14 -1.63
C GLU A 28 7.23 3.01 -2.11
N MET A 29 6.19 2.69 -1.35
CA MET A 29 5.18 1.72 -1.76
C MET A 29 4.44 2.17 -3.04
N ALA A 30 4.11 3.46 -3.15
CA ALA A 30 3.49 4.02 -4.34
C ALA A 30 4.40 3.90 -5.57
N GLU A 31 5.68 4.21 -5.44
CA GLU A 31 6.66 4.03 -6.52
C GLU A 31 6.79 2.57 -6.96
N ALA A 32 6.84 1.63 -6.00
CA ALA A 32 6.90 0.21 -6.29
C ALA A 32 5.66 -0.26 -7.07
N CYS A 33 4.46 0.20 -6.66
CA CYS A 33 3.22 -0.12 -7.35
C CYS A 33 3.13 0.52 -8.75
N LEU A 34 3.67 1.72 -8.95
CA LEU A 34 3.76 2.32 -10.27
C LEU A 34 4.67 1.53 -11.21
N LYS A 35 5.85 1.11 -10.74
CA LYS A 35 6.77 0.25 -11.51
C LYS A 35 6.12 -1.12 -11.83
N ALA A 36 5.42 -1.72 -10.87
CA ALA A 36 4.68 -2.95 -11.10
C ALA A 36 3.55 -2.76 -12.13
N ASN A 37 2.86 -1.62 -12.12
CA ASN A 37 1.82 -1.30 -13.08
C ASN A 37 2.36 -1.16 -14.51
N GLU A 38 3.57 -0.62 -14.70
CA GLU A 38 4.21 -0.60 -16.02
C GLU A 38 4.41 -2.01 -16.57
N LEU A 39 4.86 -2.96 -15.73
CA LEU A 39 5.01 -4.36 -16.13
C LEU A 39 3.65 -5.02 -16.41
N VAL A 40 2.65 -4.79 -15.56
CA VAL A 40 1.30 -5.37 -15.72
C VAL A 40 0.57 -4.80 -16.94
N LYS A 41 0.82 -3.54 -17.31
CA LYS A 41 0.30 -2.95 -18.55
C LYS A 41 0.82 -3.64 -19.80
N VAL A 42 2.10 -4.04 -19.79
CA VAL A 42 2.76 -4.63 -20.97
C VAL A 42 2.54 -6.14 -21.04
N TYR A 43 2.63 -6.85 -19.91
CA TYR A 43 2.67 -8.32 -19.88
C TYR A 43 1.48 -8.94 -19.13
N GLY A 44 0.69 -8.13 -18.42
CA GLY A 44 -0.38 -8.63 -17.55
C GLY A 44 -1.65 -9.01 -18.30
N THR A 45 -2.39 -9.96 -17.73
CA THR A 45 -3.73 -10.30 -18.22
C THR A 45 -4.72 -9.16 -17.91
N PRO A 46 -5.88 -9.12 -18.59
CA PRO A 46 -6.93 -8.13 -18.28
C PRO A 46 -7.34 -8.11 -16.79
N GLU A 47 -7.39 -9.27 -16.14
CA GLU A 47 -7.70 -9.41 -14.72
C GLU A 47 -6.60 -8.80 -13.84
N MET A 48 -5.32 -9.04 -14.17
CA MET A 48 -4.19 -8.42 -13.45
C MET A 48 -4.20 -6.90 -13.58
N GLN A 49 -4.56 -6.38 -14.76
CA GLN A 49 -4.71 -4.94 -14.97
C GLN A 49 -5.86 -4.36 -14.15
N ALA A 50 -6.98 -5.07 -14.04
CA ALA A 50 -8.11 -4.66 -13.21
C ALA A 50 -7.73 -4.62 -11.72
N ILE A 51 -7.05 -5.66 -11.23
CA ILE A 51 -6.53 -5.71 -9.85
C ILE A 51 -5.55 -4.57 -9.60
N MET A 52 -4.60 -4.33 -10.51
CA MET A 52 -3.60 -3.27 -10.38
C MET A 52 -4.25 -1.87 -10.28
N ARG A 53 -5.33 -1.62 -11.02
CA ARG A 53 -6.08 -0.35 -10.90
C ARG A 53 -6.70 -0.17 -9.51
N VAL A 54 -7.26 -1.23 -8.93
CA VAL A 54 -7.83 -1.20 -7.58
C VAL A 54 -6.75 -0.91 -6.54
N LEU A 55 -5.59 -1.57 -6.67
CA LEU A 55 -4.45 -1.34 -5.77
C LEU A 55 -3.93 0.10 -5.83
N LEU A 56 -3.74 0.65 -7.03
CA LEU A 56 -3.33 2.04 -7.20
C LEU A 56 -4.36 3.02 -6.63
N PHE A 57 -5.65 2.73 -6.77
CA PHE A 57 -6.70 3.56 -6.19
C PHE A 57 -6.67 3.55 -4.65
N GLN A 58 -6.39 2.41 -4.02
CA GLN A 58 -6.26 2.30 -2.57
C GLN A 58 -5.03 3.08 -2.05
N ILE A 59 -3.89 2.93 -2.72
CA ILE A 59 -2.66 3.65 -2.36
C ILE A 59 -2.85 5.16 -2.52
N GLY A 60 -3.51 5.61 -3.59
CA GLY A 60 -3.82 7.03 -3.79
C GLY A 60 -4.69 7.62 -2.67
N GLN A 61 -5.65 6.85 -2.15
CA GLN A 61 -6.44 7.27 -0.99
C GLN A 61 -5.61 7.35 0.29
N GLU A 62 -4.69 6.42 0.49
CA GLU A 62 -3.79 6.40 1.64
C GLU A 62 -2.90 7.66 1.67
N ILE A 63 -2.26 7.97 0.54
CA ILE A 63 -1.44 9.18 0.38
C ILE A 63 -2.27 10.44 0.66
N ALA A 64 -3.49 10.52 0.11
CA ALA A 64 -4.37 11.66 0.33
C ALA A 64 -4.74 11.82 1.81
N ARG A 65 -4.95 10.71 2.53
CA ARG A 65 -5.24 10.72 3.98
C ARG A 65 -4.05 11.25 4.77
N GLU A 66 -2.85 10.76 4.52
CA GLU A 66 -1.64 11.21 5.22
C GLU A 66 -1.32 12.69 4.95
N GLN A 67 -1.52 13.16 3.72
CA GLN A 67 -1.33 14.57 3.38
C GLN A 67 -2.32 15.46 4.13
N ALA A 68 -3.59 15.05 4.24
CA ALA A 68 -4.61 15.78 4.99
C ALA A 68 -4.28 15.83 6.50
N GLU A 69 -3.82 14.72 7.07
CA GLU A 69 -3.38 14.67 8.47
C GLU A 69 -2.15 15.55 8.72
N SER A 70 -1.19 15.54 7.79
CA SER A 70 0.02 16.37 7.85
C SER A 70 -0.28 17.87 7.69
N GLN A 71 -1.33 18.24 6.96
CA GLN A 71 -1.80 19.63 6.87
C GLN A 71 -2.52 20.06 8.15
N LYS A 72 -3.33 19.18 8.76
CA LYS A 72 -4.04 19.46 10.01
C LYS A 72 -3.09 19.69 11.18
N LYS A 73 -1.97 18.95 11.26
CA LYS A 73 -0.94 19.14 12.29
C LYS A 73 -0.20 20.49 12.14
N ARG A 74 -0.04 21.02 10.93
CA ARG A 74 0.64 22.30 10.66
C ARG A 74 -0.21 23.55 10.90
N ASN A 75 -1.53 23.44 10.83
CA ASN A 75 -2.46 24.56 11.02
C ASN A 75 -3.00 24.67 12.46
N GLY A 76 -2.49 23.85 13.38
CA GLY A 76 -2.90 23.81 14.79
C GLY A 76 -1.89 24.39 15.78
N GLU A 77 -0.80 25.00 15.30
CA GLU A 77 0.14 25.81 16.09
C GLU A 77 -0.17 27.31 15.98
#